data_AF-A0A246AB74-F1
#
_entry.id   AF-A0A246AB74-F1
#
_cell.length_a   1.000
_cell.length_b   1.000
_cell.length_c   1.000
_cell.angle_alpha   90.00
_cell.angle_beta   90.00
_cell.angle_gamma   90.00
#
_symmetry.space_group_name_H-M   'P 1'
#
loop_
_entity.id
_entity.type
_entity.pdbx_description
1 polymer ?
#
loop_
_entity_poly.entity_id
_entity_poly.type
_entity_poly.pdbx_seq_one_letter_code
_entity_poly.pdbx_strand_id
1 'polypeptide(L)'
;MLVYQLQALTLTERTTDAETLSTNSSWFYSTNMRYGALAVIVLLLIIMLFKNNNNQKKSGKLSKDLKRIREERNQLRHEIENLRNELKESNSLRAEDKFEIDKLKEEMSLALSKQAEEEVAGNTVIWDKPEAPQKIQETFYSRYADLADGFSASELLTREGNDTIFEITILSANKASFKVSANPAAQKYALSNADYFLEPTCHYDTLPSGNIINESPGLLTLSGGKWEIKEQARISFR
;
A
#
# COMPACT_ATOMS: atom_id res chain seq x y z
N MET A 1 18.33 -19.61 -64.62
CA MET A 1 18.13 -20.99 -64.12
C MET A 1 16.72 -21.03 -63.52
N LEU A 2 15.74 -21.86 -63.91
CA LEU A 2 15.52 -22.75 -65.07
C LEU A 2 14.06 -22.48 -65.56
N VAL A 3 13.61 -22.56 -66.82
CA VAL A 3 14.08 -23.11 -68.11
C VAL A 3 13.75 -24.61 -68.33
N TYR A 4 13.00 -24.88 -69.41
CA TYR A 4 12.40 -26.15 -69.88
C TYR A 4 11.21 -26.71 -69.05
N GLN A 5 10.18 -27.35 -69.64
CA GLN A 5 10.04 -27.85 -71.02
C GLN A 5 8.59 -27.75 -71.56
N LEU A 6 8.42 -27.60 -72.88
CA LEU A 6 7.14 -27.78 -73.58
C LEU A 6 6.78 -29.28 -73.70
N GLN A 7 5.49 -29.58 -73.71
CA GLN A 7 4.95 -30.69 -74.50
C GLN A 7 3.61 -30.28 -75.14
N ALA A 8 3.58 -30.24 -76.46
CA ALA A 8 2.36 -30.04 -77.25
C ALA A 8 1.87 -31.40 -77.73
N LEU A 9 0.55 -31.65 -77.62
CA LEU A 9 -0.12 -32.77 -78.27
C LEU A 9 -1.43 -32.28 -78.87
N THR A 10 -1.38 -31.97 -80.16
CA THR A 10 -2.54 -31.78 -81.02
C THR A 10 -3.07 -33.14 -81.47
N LEU A 11 -4.35 -33.43 -81.32
CA LEU A 11 -5.05 -34.33 -82.23
C LEU A 11 -6.56 -34.06 -82.31
N THR A 12 -7.00 -33.67 -83.51
CA THR A 12 -8.30 -34.02 -84.13
C THR A 12 -9.57 -33.90 -83.28
N GLU A 13 -10.18 -32.71 -83.35
CA GLU A 13 -11.48 -32.52 -84.01
C GLU A 13 -12.36 -33.77 -84.22
N ARG A 14 -13.50 -33.83 -83.51
CA ARG A 14 -14.65 -34.64 -83.90
C ARG A 14 -15.93 -33.86 -83.66
N THR A 15 -16.40 -33.17 -84.69
CA THR A 15 -17.73 -32.56 -84.72
C THR A 15 -18.78 -33.68 -84.76
N THR A 16 -19.53 -33.82 -83.67
CA THR A 16 -20.81 -34.51 -83.68
C THR A 16 -21.87 -33.50 -83.29
N ASP A 17 -22.55 -32.96 -84.29
CA ASP A 17 -23.73 -32.13 -84.11
C ASP A 17 -24.82 -32.96 -83.42
N ALA A 18 -25.11 -32.61 -82.16
CA ALA A 18 -26.16 -33.24 -81.37
C ALA A 18 -27.18 -32.16 -80.98
N GLU A 19 -28.21 -32.08 -81.83
CA GLU A 19 -29.54 -31.50 -81.65
C GLU A 19 -29.82 -30.67 -80.39
N THR A 20 -30.13 -29.40 -80.63
CA THR A 20 -30.69 -28.45 -79.65
C THR A 20 -32.03 -28.92 -79.10
N LEU A 21 -32.07 -29.45 -77.87
CA LEU A 21 -33.31 -29.83 -77.21
C LEU A 21 -33.27 -29.54 -75.70
N SER A 22 -33.71 -28.33 -75.31
CA SER A 22 -34.43 -28.00 -74.05
C SER A 22 -34.38 -26.51 -73.67
N THR A 23 -34.85 -25.62 -74.54
CA THR A 23 -35.24 -24.24 -74.16
C THR A 23 -36.52 -24.24 -73.31
N ASN A 24 -36.47 -24.85 -72.12
CA ASN A 24 -37.59 -24.91 -71.16
C ASN A 24 -37.16 -24.89 -69.68
N SER A 25 -35.87 -24.73 -69.37
CA SER A 25 -35.34 -24.69 -67.99
C SER A 25 -35.20 -23.28 -67.41
N SER A 26 -35.25 -22.22 -68.23
CA SER A 26 -35.03 -20.82 -67.82
C SER A 26 -36.08 -20.29 -66.82
N TRP A 27 -37.32 -20.79 -66.90
CA TRP A 27 -38.39 -20.54 -65.93
C TRP A 27 -37.95 -20.89 -64.49
N PHE A 28 -37.23 -22.00 -64.30
CA PHE A 28 -36.98 -22.58 -62.96
C PHE A 28 -35.89 -21.83 -62.19
N TYR A 29 -34.93 -21.24 -62.90
CA TYR A 29 -33.92 -20.37 -62.29
C TYR A 29 -34.55 -19.09 -61.73
N SER A 30 -35.57 -18.54 -62.38
CA SER A 30 -36.23 -17.29 -61.94
C SER A 30 -37.01 -17.44 -60.63
N THR A 31 -37.69 -18.58 -60.44
CA THR A 31 -38.43 -18.89 -59.21
C THR A 31 -37.49 -19.29 -58.08
N ASN A 32 -36.51 -20.15 -58.35
CA ASN A 32 -35.53 -20.57 -57.34
C ASN A 32 -34.70 -19.39 -56.81
N MET A 33 -34.32 -18.41 -57.64
CA MET A 33 -33.68 -17.18 -57.15
C MET A 33 -34.56 -16.36 -56.20
N ARG A 34 -35.86 -16.24 -56.47
CA ARG A 34 -36.80 -15.50 -55.61
C ARG A 34 -36.93 -16.15 -54.23
N TYR A 35 -37.05 -17.48 -54.18
CA TYR A 35 -37.07 -18.21 -52.90
C TYR A 35 -35.73 -18.12 -52.15
N GLY A 36 -34.59 -18.17 -52.86
CA GLY A 36 -33.27 -17.95 -52.27
C GLY A 36 -33.13 -16.56 -51.61
N ALA A 37 -33.55 -15.50 -52.30
CA ALA A 37 -33.53 -14.14 -51.77
C ALA A 37 -34.42 -14.00 -50.51
N LEU A 38 -35.64 -14.57 -50.54
CA LEU A 38 -36.54 -14.57 -49.37
C LEU A 38 -35.95 -15.33 -48.18
N ALA A 39 -35.31 -16.48 -48.41
CA ALA A 39 -34.66 -17.26 -47.35
C ALA A 39 -33.52 -16.47 -46.67
N VAL A 40 -32.72 -15.73 -47.42
CA VAL A 40 -31.65 -14.86 -46.87
C VAL A 40 -32.25 -13.70 -46.04
N ILE A 41 -33.34 -13.08 -46.51
CA ILE A 41 -34.02 -12.01 -45.75
C ILE A 41 -34.56 -12.56 -44.41
N VAL A 42 -35.21 -13.72 -44.42
CA VAL A 42 -35.70 -14.38 -43.20
C VAL A 42 -34.56 -14.73 -42.25
N LEU A 43 -33.43 -15.25 -42.77
CA LEU A 43 -32.23 -15.54 -41.96
C LEU A 43 -31.69 -14.27 -41.27
N LEU A 44 -31.60 -13.15 -42.01
CA LEU A 44 -31.14 -11.87 -41.46
C LEU A 44 -32.09 -11.32 -40.39
N LEU A 45 -33.40 -11.45 -40.56
CA LEU A 45 -34.39 -11.08 -39.54
C LEU A 45 -34.25 -11.93 -38.27
N ILE A 46 -34.06 -13.25 -38.40
CA ILE A 46 -33.81 -14.14 -37.25
C ILE A 46 -32.53 -13.73 -36.51
N ILE A 47 -31.44 -13.43 -37.23
CA ILE A 47 -30.19 -12.94 -36.65
C ILE A 47 -30.39 -11.59 -35.92
N MET A 48 -31.13 -10.65 -36.50
CA MET A 48 -31.46 -9.38 -35.85
C MET A 48 -32.28 -9.57 -34.58
N LEU A 49 -33.32 -10.41 -34.60
CA LEU A 49 -34.13 -10.72 -33.42
C LEU A 49 -33.31 -11.37 -32.30
N PHE A 50 -32.40 -12.29 -32.65
CA PHE A 50 -31.52 -12.93 -31.68
C PHE A 50 -30.51 -11.95 -31.06
N LYS A 51 -29.90 -11.06 -31.87
CA LYS A 51 -29.03 -9.98 -31.38
C LYS A 51 -29.79 -9.00 -30.48
N ASN A 52 -31.03 -8.63 -30.84
CA ASN A 52 -31.86 -7.73 -30.03
C ASN A 52 -32.19 -8.35 -28.65
N ASN A 53 -32.65 -9.61 -28.62
CA ASN A 53 -32.94 -10.32 -27.37
C ASN A 53 -31.70 -10.44 -26.46
N ASN A 54 -30.53 -10.74 -27.04
CA ASN A 54 -29.27 -10.78 -26.28
C ASN A 54 -28.89 -9.39 -25.73
N ASN A 55 -29.10 -8.32 -26.49
CA ASN A 55 -28.85 -6.95 -26.03
C ASN A 55 -29.79 -6.52 -24.90
N GLN A 56 -31.07 -6.91 -24.92
CA GLN A 56 -32.00 -6.67 -23.82
C GLN A 56 -31.57 -7.39 -22.53
N LYS A 57 -31.04 -8.61 -22.63
CA LYS A 57 -30.47 -9.33 -21.47
C LYS A 57 -29.25 -8.60 -20.90
N LYS A 58 -28.41 -7.99 -21.75
CA LYS A 58 -27.25 -7.20 -21.33
C LYS A 58 -27.63 -5.89 -20.64
N SER A 59 -28.58 -5.12 -21.18
CA SER A 59 -29.07 -3.90 -20.53
C SER A 59 -29.79 -4.17 -19.20
N GLY A 60 -30.50 -5.31 -19.11
CA GLY A 60 -31.08 -5.81 -17.86
C GLY A 60 -30.04 -6.13 -16.77
N LYS A 61 -28.85 -6.63 -17.14
CA LYS A 61 -27.73 -6.79 -16.20
C LYS A 61 -27.12 -5.45 -15.80
N LEU A 62 -26.74 -4.63 -16.80
CA LEU A 62 -26.12 -3.32 -16.57
C LEU A 62 -26.97 -2.42 -15.65
N SER A 63 -28.30 -2.45 -15.80
CA SER A 63 -29.21 -1.66 -14.94
C SER A 63 -29.30 -2.17 -13.50
N LYS A 64 -29.07 -3.48 -13.25
CA LYS A 64 -28.93 -4.02 -11.89
C LYS A 64 -27.59 -3.61 -11.28
N ASP A 65 -26.51 -3.72 -12.04
CA ASP A 65 -25.17 -3.33 -11.59
C ASP A 65 -25.11 -1.83 -11.24
N LEU A 66 -25.74 -0.97 -12.06
CA LEU A 66 -25.89 0.46 -11.78
C LEU A 66 -26.76 0.79 -10.56
N LYS A 67 -27.74 -0.05 -10.19
CA LYS A 67 -28.49 0.09 -8.95
C LYS A 67 -27.63 -0.28 -7.74
N ARG A 68 -26.95 -1.42 -7.80
CA ARG A 68 -26.02 -1.88 -6.77
C ARG A 68 -24.93 -0.84 -6.48
N ILE A 69 -24.26 -0.32 -7.52
CA ILE A 69 -23.24 0.73 -7.38
C ILE A 69 -23.82 2.03 -6.76
N ARG A 70 -25.10 2.33 -7.01
CA ARG A 70 -25.78 3.49 -6.40
C ARG A 70 -26.08 3.25 -4.92
N GLU A 71 -26.48 2.04 -4.55
CA GLU A 71 -26.73 1.62 -3.17
C GLU A 71 -25.42 1.61 -2.36
N GLU A 72 -24.36 0.98 -2.87
CA GLU A 72 -23.01 0.97 -2.27
C GLU A 72 -22.47 2.39 -2.08
N ARG A 73 -22.62 3.28 -3.07
CA ARG A 73 -22.22 4.70 -2.96
C ARG A 73 -23.05 5.48 -1.93
N ASN A 74 -24.32 5.15 -1.73
CA ASN A 74 -25.14 5.79 -0.69
C ASN A 74 -24.72 5.30 0.71
N GLN A 75 -24.42 4.01 0.86
CA GLN A 75 -23.88 3.44 2.10
C GLN A 75 -22.54 4.10 2.48
N LEU A 76 -21.59 4.19 1.55
CA LEU A 76 -20.31 4.88 1.76
C LEU A 76 -20.49 6.37 2.13
N ARG A 77 -21.50 7.06 1.60
CA ARG A 77 -21.82 8.44 2.01
C ARG A 77 -22.28 8.53 3.46
N HIS A 78 -23.08 7.58 3.94
CA HIS A 78 -23.49 7.54 5.35
C HIS A 78 -22.31 7.21 6.26
N GLU A 79 -21.44 6.30 5.86
CA GLU A 79 -20.22 5.94 6.60
C GLU A 79 -19.24 7.13 6.71
N ILE A 80 -19.00 7.86 5.62
CA ILE A 80 -18.17 9.09 5.63
C ILE A 80 -18.76 10.15 6.57
N GLU A 81 -20.08 10.36 6.56
CA GLU A 81 -20.71 11.36 7.44
C GLU A 81 -20.67 10.91 8.91
N ASN A 82 -20.79 9.61 9.18
CA ASN A 82 -20.63 9.07 10.54
C ASN A 82 -19.21 9.26 11.07
N LEU A 83 -18.19 8.83 10.32
CA LEU A 83 -16.77 9.03 10.66
C LEU A 83 -16.41 10.52 10.85
N ARG A 84 -17.05 11.41 10.08
CA ARG A 84 -16.88 12.86 10.23
C ARG A 84 -17.44 13.39 11.55
N ASN A 85 -18.57 12.85 12.02
CA ASN A 85 -19.14 13.19 13.32
C ASN A 85 -18.29 12.64 14.47
N GLU A 86 -17.84 11.38 14.38
CA GLU A 86 -16.92 10.76 15.36
C GLU A 86 -15.60 11.54 15.47
N LEU A 87 -15.00 11.96 14.35
CA LEU A 87 -13.83 12.83 14.35
C LEU A 87 -14.11 14.20 14.98
N LYS A 88 -15.30 14.75 14.81
CA LYS A 88 -15.68 16.03 15.44
C LYS A 88 -15.81 15.87 16.96
N GLU A 89 -16.43 14.79 17.42
CA GLU A 89 -16.61 14.45 18.84
C GLU A 89 -15.26 14.18 19.53
N SER A 90 -14.39 13.38 18.90
CA SER A 90 -13.03 13.13 19.39
C SER A 90 -12.18 14.40 19.48
N ASN A 91 -12.36 15.35 18.54
CA ASN A 91 -11.69 16.64 18.60
C ASN A 91 -12.23 17.58 19.69
N SER A 92 -13.54 17.52 20.02
CA SER A 92 -14.05 18.25 21.21
C SER A 92 -13.50 17.68 22.50
N LEU A 93 -13.48 16.35 22.67
CA LEU A 93 -12.90 15.71 23.87
C LEU A 93 -11.42 16.08 24.04
N ARG A 94 -10.63 16.05 22.96
CA ARG A 94 -9.23 16.50 22.98
C ARG A 94 -9.06 17.99 23.33
N ALA A 95 -10.03 18.84 23.05
CA ALA A 95 -10.00 20.25 23.42
C ALA A 95 -10.32 20.45 24.91
N GLU A 96 -11.22 19.63 25.46
CA GLU A 96 -11.54 19.56 26.89
C GLU A 96 -10.35 19.01 27.69
N ASP A 97 -9.79 17.86 27.30
CA ASP A 97 -8.58 17.27 27.91
C ASP A 97 -7.41 18.26 27.94
N LYS A 98 -7.21 18.99 26.83
CA LYS A 98 -6.14 19.99 26.76
C LYS A 98 -6.36 21.15 27.73
N PHE A 99 -7.60 21.61 27.89
CA PHE A 99 -7.94 22.65 28.86
C PHE A 99 -7.69 22.18 30.30
N GLU A 100 -8.00 20.92 30.62
CA GLU A 100 -7.68 20.34 31.93
C GLU A 100 -6.16 20.22 32.17
N ILE A 101 -5.39 19.80 31.15
CA ILE A 101 -3.92 19.72 31.23
C ILE A 101 -3.31 21.11 31.43
N ASP A 102 -3.76 22.12 30.69
CA ASP A 102 -3.27 23.50 30.83
C ASP A 102 -3.59 24.06 32.24
N LYS A 103 -4.78 23.78 32.79
CA LYS A 103 -5.16 24.13 34.17
C LYS A 103 -4.30 23.43 35.23
N LEU A 104 -4.10 22.11 35.12
CA LEU A 104 -3.26 21.34 36.02
C LEU A 104 -1.80 21.80 36.00
N LYS A 105 -1.30 22.21 34.83
CA LYS A 105 0.03 22.78 34.66
C LYS A 105 0.17 24.15 35.33
N GLU A 106 -0.86 24.99 35.26
CA GLU A 106 -0.90 26.26 36.00
C GLU A 106 -0.88 26.02 37.52
N GLU A 107 -1.75 25.15 38.03
CA GLU A 107 -1.80 24.75 39.46
C GLU A 107 -0.45 24.19 39.94
N MET A 108 0.19 23.32 39.14
CA MET A 108 1.51 22.77 39.44
C MET A 108 2.61 23.85 39.46
N SER A 109 2.56 24.83 38.55
CA SER A 109 3.54 25.93 38.53
C SER A 109 3.41 26.84 39.76
N LEU A 110 2.17 27.08 40.22
CA LEU A 110 1.89 27.83 41.45
C LEU A 110 2.32 27.06 42.70
N ALA A 111 2.20 25.72 42.71
CA ALA A 111 2.70 24.88 43.79
C ALA A 111 4.24 24.88 43.86
N LEU A 112 4.91 24.73 42.72
CA LEU A 112 6.38 24.78 42.62
C LEU A 112 6.94 26.14 43.08
N SER A 113 6.29 27.25 42.72
CA SER A 113 6.70 28.58 43.18
C SER A 113 6.63 28.72 44.70
N LYS A 114 5.65 28.09 45.36
CA LYS A 114 5.52 28.12 46.83
C LYS A 114 6.57 27.24 47.51
N GLN A 115 6.87 26.06 46.97
CA GLN A 115 7.97 25.23 47.49
C GLN A 115 9.33 25.92 47.33
N ALA A 116 9.56 26.63 46.22
CA ALA A 116 10.80 27.37 46.01
C ALA A 116 11.01 28.48 47.05
N GLU A 117 9.94 29.14 47.53
CA GLU A 117 10.03 30.14 48.61
C GLU A 117 10.35 29.51 49.98
N GLU A 118 9.96 28.25 50.24
CA GLU A 118 10.32 27.54 51.47
C GLU A 118 11.77 27.03 51.48
N GLU A 119 12.33 26.58 50.35
CA GLU A 119 13.71 26.03 50.31
C GLU A 119 14.83 27.08 50.39
N VAL A 120 14.56 28.36 50.04
CA VAL A 120 15.58 29.43 50.11
C VAL A 120 16.05 29.74 51.54
N ALA A 121 15.33 29.27 52.57
CA ALA A 121 15.70 29.45 53.96
C ALA A 121 16.86 28.54 54.45
N GLY A 122 17.33 27.56 53.65
CA GLY A 122 18.19 26.51 54.21
C GLY A 122 19.05 25.69 53.24
N ASN A 123 19.88 26.30 52.39
CA ASN A 123 21.05 25.59 51.87
C ASN A 123 22.21 26.47 51.39
N THR A 124 23.32 26.49 52.14
CA THR A 124 24.62 27.02 51.69
C THR A 124 25.45 25.89 51.09
N VAL A 125 25.37 25.70 49.76
CA VAL A 125 26.14 24.65 49.08
C VAL A 125 27.54 25.16 48.69
N ILE A 126 28.55 24.42 49.13
CA ILE A 126 29.97 24.66 48.83
C ILE A 126 30.25 24.25 47.38
N TRP A 127 30.85 25.16 46.61
CA TRP A 127 31.30 24.89 45.25
C TRP A 127 32.65 24.18 45.26
N ASP A 128 32.67 22.90 44.86
CA ASP A 128 33.92 22.16 44.66
C ASP A 128 34.03 21.64 43.22
N LYS A 129 35.13 22.03 42.58
CA LYS A 129 35.85 21.38 41.46
C LYS A 129 35.07 20.90 40.21
N PRO A 130 35.37 21.43 39.00
CA PRO A 130 34.78 20.92 37.76
C PRO A 130 35.34 19.53 37.43
N GLU A 131 34.51 18.50 37.58
CA GLU A 131 34.82 17.15 37.13
C GLU A 131 34.69 17.06 35.59
N ALA A 132 35.59 16.32 34.95
CA ALA A 132 35.65 16.24 33.48
C ALA A 132 34.34 15.64 32.91
N PRO A 133 33.87 16.09 31.73
CA PRO A 133 32.57 15.69 31.20
C PRO A 133 32.50 14.18 31.00
N GLN A 134 31.76 13.51 31.87
CA GLN A 134 31.50 12.09 31.76
C GLN A 134 30.73 11.82 30.47
N LYS A 135 31.12 10.78 29.72
CA LYS A 135 30.39 10.35 28.52
C LYS A 135 29.00 9.88 28.94
N ILE A 136 28.00 10.73 28.71
CA ILE A 136 26.58 10.41 28.89
C ILE A 136 26.21 9.35 27.83
N GLN A 137 26.32 8.08 28.22
CA GLN A 137 25.83 6.93 27.47
C GLN A 137 24.45 6.57 28.01
N GLU A 138 23.45 7.35 27.58
CA GLU A 138 22.05 7.07 27.89
C GLU A 138 21.45 6.17 26.79
N THR A 139 20.76 5.12 27.23
CA THR A 139 20.06 4.19 26.35
C THR A 139 18.55 4.44 26.40
N PHE A 140 17.98 4.63 25.22
CA PHE A 140 16.56 4.82 24.98
C PHE A 140 16.03 3.71 24.06
N TYR A 141 14.71 3.60 23.99
CA TYR A 141 14.01 2.58 23.23
C TYR A 141 13.01 3.24 22.27
N SER A 142 12.86 2.68 21.07
CA SER A 142 11.81 3.08 20.12
C SER A 142 11.04 1.87 19.61
N ARG A 143 9.76 2.09 19.27
CA ARG A 143 8.87 1.09 18.68
C ARG A 143 9.10 0.92 17.18
N TYR A 144 9.31 2.02 16.47
CA TYR A 144 9.51 2.07 15.02
C TYR A 144 10.36 3.29 14.65
N ALA A 145 10.82 3.34 13.40
CA ALA A 145 11.35 4.57 12.80
C ALA A 145 10.21 5.33 12.11
N ASP A 146 10.14 6.64 12.32
CA ASP A 146 9.15 7.51 11.71
C ASP A 146 9.56 7.84 10.27
N LEU A 147 8.66 7.59 9.31
CA LEU A 147 8.81 7.94 7.89
C LEU A 147 10.16 7.53 7.27
N ALA A 148 10.65 6.34 7.63
CA ALA A 148 11.91 5.69 7.18
C ALA A 148 13.24 6.41 7.53
N ASP A 149 13.25 7.74 7.64
CA ASP A 149 14.50 8.51 7.78
C ASP A 149 15.06 8.60 9.21
N GLY A 150 14.33 8.16 10.26
CA GLY A 150 14.88 8.15 11.62
C GLY A 150 13.90 8.05 12.78
N PHE A 151 14.37 8.37 13.98
CA PHE A 151 13.61 8.27 15.23
C PHE A 151 13.28 9.65 15.80
N SER A 152 12.02 9.89 16.18
CA SER A 152 11.62 11.16 16.81
C SER A 152 12.16 11.24 18.25
N ALA A 153 12.89 12.31 18.60
CA ALA A 153 13.50 12.42 19.93
C ALA A 153 12.47 12.51 21.08
N SER A 154 11.24 12.99 20.78
CA SER A 154 10.15 13.07 21.76
C SER A 154 9.39 11.75 21.96
N GLU A 155 9.60 10.75 21.09
CA GLU A 155 8.93 9.44 21.15
C GLU A 155 9.85 8.35 21.74
N LEU A 156 11.09 8.72 22.09
CA LEU A 156 12.04 7.84 22.75
C LEU A 156 11.57 7.49 24.17
N LEU A 157 11.49 6.20 24.44
CA LEU A 157 11.08 5.63 25.72
C LEU A 157 12.32 5.33 26.59
N THR A 158 12.22 5.58 27.89
CA THR A 158 13.29 5.28 28.86
C THR A 158 13.25 3.84 29.39
N ARG A 159 12.25 3.05 29.00
CA ARG A 159 12.06 1.66 29.42
C ARG A 159 11.83 0.77 28.20
N GLU A 160 12.44 -0.41 28.25
CA GLU A 160 12.18 -1.47 27.28
C GLU A 160 10.74 -2.00 27.44
N GLY A 161 10.09 -2.26 26.31
CA GLY A 161 8.75 -2.85 26.22
C GLY A 161 8.74 -4.07 25.32
N ASN A 162 7.56 -4.69 25.20
CA ASN A 162 7.36 -5.83 24.28
C ASN A 162 7.19 -5.39 22.82
N ASP A 163 7.00 -4.08 22.59
CA ASP A 163 6.79 -3.42 21.30
C ASP A 163 7.97 -2.51 20.91
N THR A 164 9.01 -2.39 21.75
CA THR A 164 10.18 -1.54 21.49
C THR A 164 11.25 -2.29 20.69
N ILE A 165 11.13 -2.23 19.37
CA ILE A 165 12.01 -2.94 18.43
C ILE A 165 13.46 -2.45 18.49
N PHE A 166 13.69 -1.16 18.77
CA PHE A 166 15.02 -0.54 18.67
C PHE A 166 15.55 -0.07 20.02
N GLU A 167 16.84 -0.32 20.25
CA GLU A 167 17.63 0.23 21.35
C GLU A 167 18.60 1.27 20.77
N ILE A 168 18.57 2.49 21.31
CA ILE A 168 19.28 3.67 20.83
C ILE A 168 20.18 4.19 21.96
N THR A 169 21.49 4.14 21.77
CA THR A 169 22.50 4.64 22.72
C THR A 169 23.02 5.99 22.25
N ILE A 170 22.81 7.03 23.04
CA ILE A 170 23.38 8.36 22.77
C ILE A 170 24.89 8.32 23.04
N LEU A 171 25.69 8.76 22.07
CA LEU A 171 27.16 8.77 22.14
C LEU A 171 27.71 10.19 22.37
N SER A 172 26.99 11.20 21.89
CA SER A 172 27.22 12.63 22.11
C SER A 172 25.97 13.43 21.73
N ALA A 173 25.95 14.73 22.03
CA ALA A 173 24.80 15.62 21.80
C ALA A 173 24.17 15.52 20.38
N ASN A 174 24.99 15.27 19.35
CA ASN A 174 24.53 15.17 17.95
C ASN A 174 24.73 13.77 17.34
N LYS A 175 25.19 12.75 18.08
CA LYS A 175 25.42 11.40 17.56
C LYS A 175 24.89 10.33 18.50
N ALA A 176 24.17 9.36 17.94
CA ALA A 176 23.76 8.15 18.63
C ALA A 176 24.04 6.93 17.75
N SER A 177 23.99 5.73 18.34
CA SER A 177 24.02 4.46 17.62
C SER A 177 22.77 3.66 17.96
N PHE A 178 22.28 2.85 17.04
CA PHE A 178 21.09 2.01 17.27
C PHE A 178 21.29 0.57 16.83
N LYS A 179 20.50 -0.32 17.42
CA LYS A 179 20.46 -1.76 17.15
C LYS A 179 19.05 -2.28 17.44
N VAL A 180 18.73 -3.49 17.01
CA VAL A 180 17.48 -4.16 17.39
C VAL A 180 17.58 -4.64 18.84
N SER A 181 16.51 -4.50 19.62
CA SER A 181 16.41 -4.97 21.01
C SER A 181 16.73 -6.47 21.13
N ALA A 182 17.30 -6.85 22.27
CA ALA A 182 17.54 -8.24 22.64
C ALA A 182 16.31 -8.94 23.26
N ASN A 183 15.23 -8.22 23.55
CA ASN A 183 14.01 -8.78 24.13
C ASN A 183 13.32 -9.70 23.10
N PRO A 184 13.12 -11.00 23.39
CA PRO A 184 12.49 -11.94 22.46
C PRO A 184 11.04 -11.57 22.11
N ALA A 185 10.33 -10.85 22.97
CA ALA A 185 9.00 -10.34 22.65
C ALA A 185 9.06 -9.24 21.58
N ALA A 186 9.99 -8.28 21.73
CA ALA A 186 10.22 -7.21 20.77
C ALA A 186 10.75 -7.73 19.42
N GLN A 187 11.67 -8.70 19.43
CA GLN A 187 12.13 -9.35 18.19
C GLN A 187 10.99 -10.09 17.48
N LYS A 188 10.15 -10.82 18.21
CA LYS A 188 8.97 -11.49 17.63
C LYS A 188 7.96 -10.48 17.07
N TYR A 189 7.80 -9.32 17.71
CA TYR A 189 6.97 -8.23 17.20
C TYR A 189 7.55 -7.64 15.90
N ALA A 190 8.86 -7.37 15.86
CA ALA A 190 9.55 -6.90 14.66
C ALA A 190 9.41 -7.88 13.48
N LEU A 191 9.60 -9.17 13.72
CA LEU A 191 9.45 -10.22 12.71
C LEU A 191 8.02 -10.41 12.22
N SER A 192 7.01 -9.97 12.99
CA SER A 192 5.60 -10.08 12.56
C SER A 192 5.25 -9.18 11.36
N ASN A 193 6.04 -8.13 11.12
CA ASN A 193 5.95 -7.26 9.95
C ASN A 193 7.34 -6.69 9.62
N ALA A 194 8.28 -7.59 9.29
CA ALA A 194 9.70 -7.26 9.10
C ALA A 194 9.93 -6.21 8.00
N ASP A 195 9.18 -6.28 6.89
CA ASP A 195 9.27 -5.31 5.79
C ASP A 195 8.93 -3.89 6.26
N TYR A 196 7.94 -3.73 7.14
CA TYR A 196 7.58 -2.41 7.67
C TYR A 196 8.57 -1.89 8.72
N PHE A 197 9.08 -2.75 9.60
CA PHE A 197 9.90 -2.33 10.73
C PHE A 197 11.41 -2.32 10.44
N LEU A 198 11.91 -3.36 9.77
CA LEU A 198 13.34 -3.63 9.64
C LEU A 198 13.91 -3.15 8.30
N GLU A 199 13.20 -3.32 7.17
CA GLU A 199 13.67 -2.90 5.84
C GLU A 199 14.15 -1.42 5.77
N PRO A 200 13.46 -0.42 6.36
CA PRO A 200 13.95 0.96 6.30
C PRO A 200 15.18 1.22 7.20
N THR A 201 15.32 0.49 8.30
CA THR A 201 16.31 0.80 9.36
C THR A 201 17.53 -0.13 9.37
N CYS A 202 17.38 -1.32 8.81
CA CYS A 202 18.33 -2.41 8.95
C CYS A 202 18.62 -3.07 7.59
N HIS A 203 19.88 -3.46 7.41
CA HIS A 203 20.32 -4.20 6.24
C HIS A 203 20.51 -5.68 6.61
N TYR A 204 19.90 -6.57 5.82
CA TYR A 204 19.97 -8.03 5.98
C TYR A 204 19.91 -8.72 4.61
N ASP A 205 20.72 -9.78 4.45
CA ASP A 205 20.83 -10.54 3.20
C ASP A 205 19.91 -11.79 3.15
N THR A 206 19.25 -12.14 4.25
CA THR A 206 18.45 -13.37 4.41
C THR A 206 16.99 -13.07 4.76
N LEU A 207 16.09 -14.00 4.44
CA LEU A 207 14.66 -13.86 4.76
C LEU A 207 14.42 -13.81 6.29
N PRO A 208 13.60 -12.87 6.79
CA PRO A 208 13.33 -12.73 8.23
C PRO A 208 12.69 -13.99 8.85
N SER A 209 13.46 -14.74 9.65
CA SER A 209 12.95 -15.95 10.33
C SER A 209 13.81 -16.36 11.55
N GLY A 210 13.20 -16.81 12.63
CA GLY A 210 13.94 -17.22 13.84
C GLY A 210 14.17 -16.06 14.80
N ASN A 211 15.41 -15.86 15.27
CA ASN A 211 15.81 -14.76 16.15
C ASN A 211 16.67 -13.74 15.41
N ILE A 212 16.67 -12.49 15.89
CA ILE A 212 17.47 -11.41 15.29
C ILE A 212 18.83 -11.31 16.00
N ILE A 213 19.90 -11.41 15.23
CA ILE A 213 21.28 -11.19 15.67
C ILE A 213 21.74 -9.84 15.12
N ASN A 214 22.18 -8.95 16.01
CA ASN A 214 22.83 -7.69 15.63
C ASN A 214 24.29 -7.96 15.26
N GLU A 215 24.68 -7.67 14.01
CA GLU A 215 26.06 -7.81 13.53
C GLU A 215 26.85 -6.51 13.69
N SER A 216 26.24 -5.38 13.33
CA SER A 216 26.80 -4.05 13.56
C SER A 216 25.70 -3.03 13.87
N PRO A 217 25.89 -2.15 14.87
CA PRO A 217 24.94 -1.07 15.13
C PRO A 217 24.94 -0.06 13.98
N GLY A 218 23.78 0.54 13.72
CA GLY A 218 23.65 1.68 12.81
C GLY A 218 23.99 3.00 13.50
N LEU A 219 24.18 4.06 12.71
CA LEU A 219 24.54 5.41 13.19
C LEU A 219 23.42 6.42 12.95
N LEU A 220 23.18 7.25 13.97
CA LEU A 220 22.19 8.33 13.99
C LEU A 220 22.87 9.69 14.17
N THR A 221 22.29 10.73 13.56
CA THR A 221 22.69 12.13 13.77
C THR A 221 21.46 12.96 14.15
N LEU A 222 21.58 13.81 15.18
CA LEU A 222 20.48 14.69 15.58
C LEU A 222 20.38 15.88 14.62
N SER A 223 19.19 16.07 14.05
CA SER A 223 18.87 17.11 13.08
C SER A 223 17.42 17.54 13.25
N GLY A 224 17.16 18.83 13.49
CA GLY A 224 15.80 19.36 13.64
C GLY A 224 14.95 18.74 14.77
N GLY A 225 15.56 18.08 15.76
CA GLY A 225 14.84 17.34 16.82
C GLY A 225 14.50 15.88 16.46
N LYS A 226 14.94 15.39 15.29
CA LYS A 226 14.84 13.99 14.87
C LYS A 226 16.24 13.36 14.80
N TRP A 227 16.36 12.10 15.20
CA TRP A 227 17.56 11.30 15.04
C TRP A 227 17.55 10.64 13.66
N GLU A 228 18.18 11.29 12.68
CA GLU A 228 18.25 10.80 11.30
C GLU A 228 19.22 9.62 11.18
N ILE A 229 18.82 8.57 10.47
CA ILE A 229 19.68 7.42 10.15
C ILE A 229 20.70 7.84 9.09
N LYS A 230 21.99 7.67 9.40
CA LYS A 230 23.10 7.86 8.44
C LYS A 230 23.69 6.55 7.97
N GLU A 231 23.69 5.53 8.82
CA GLU A 231 24.10 4.17 8.48
C GLU A 231 23.08 3.21 9.08
N GLN A 232 22.52 2.32 8.26
CA GLN A 232 21.59 1.27 8.71
C GLN A 232 22.31 0.25 9.61
N ALA A 233 21.60 -0.29 10.60
CA ALA A 233 22.16 -1.39 11.41
C ALA A 233 22.22 -2.68 10.57
N ARG A 234 23.26 -3.51 10.74
CA ARG A 234 23.35 -4.80 10.05
C ARG A 234 22.88 -5.91 10.96
N ILE A 235 21.95 -6.73 10.47
CA ILE A 235 21.36 -7.84 11.22
C ILE A 235 21.35 -9.13 10.40
N SER A 236 21.37 -10.26 11.08
CA SER A 236 21.13 -11.58 10.49
C SER A 236 20.15 -12.39 11.32
N PHE A 237 19.61 -13.45 10.72
CA PHE A 237 18.52 -14.25 11.27
C PHE A 237 19.00 -15.69 11.55
N ARG A 238 18.60 -16.28 12.70
CA ARG A 238 19.06 -17.61 13.14
C ARG A 238 18.06 -18.38 14.01
#